data_AF-A0AA43ICG3-F1
#
_entry.id   AF-A0AA43ICG3-F1
#
_cell.length_a   1.000
_cell.length_b   1.000
_cell.length_c   1.000
_cell.angle_alpha   90.00
_cell.angle_beta   90.00
_cell.angle_gamma   90.00
#
_symmetry.space_group_name_H-M   'P 1'
#
loop_
_entity.id
_entity.type
_entity.pdbx_description
1 polymer ?
#
loop_
_entity_poly.entity_id
_entity_poly.type
_entity_poly.pdbx_seq_one_letter_code
_entity_poly.pdbx_strand_id
1 'polypeptide(L)'
;MIPSNFVFHEQEARAIDFGACGFGYYLFDLGWTLSYIHPAFRDQLLESYTQQFDLPHNYVQRLEGFFVAAQLETMNFWLGLPEANEWLPCHISKLARREFKRYVNKEEFLFSGTPYWE
;
A
#
# COMPACT_ATOMS: atom_id res chain seq x y z
N MET A 1 7.23 -0.15 -0.44
CA MET A 1 8.13 1.02 -0.31
C MET A 1 7.28 2.29 -0.27
N ILE A 2 7.38 3.09 0.78
CA ILE A 2 6.56 4.31 0.89
C ILE A 2 7.20 5.48 0.12
N PRO A 3 6.42 6.43 -0.44
CA PRO A 3 6.94 7.53 -1.27
C PRO A 3 8.03 8.38 -0.58
N SER A 4 7.94 8.55 0.74
CA SER A 4 8.95 9.30 1.51
C SER A 4 10.33 8.63 1.56
N ASN A 5 10.44 7.36 1.16
CA ASN A 5 11.71 6.62 1.11
C ASN A 5 12.38 6.71 -0.27
N PHE A 6 11.92 7.61 -1.14
CA PHE A 6 12.59 7.97 -2.38
C PHE A 6 13.12 9.40 -2.30
N VAL A 7 14.44 9.54 -2.44
CA VAL A 7 15.10 10.84 -2.61
C VAL A 7 15.41 11.06 -4.09
N PHE A 8 15.17 12.28 -4.57
CA PHE A 8 15.40 12.65 -5.96
C PHE A 8 16.65 13.53 -6.07
N HIS A 9 17.56 13.16 -6.97
CA HIS A 9 18.75 13.95 -7.26
C HIS A 9 19.06 13.84 -8.76
N GLU A 10 19.27 14.97 -9.43
CA GLU A 10 19.57 15.02 -10.87
C GLU A 10 18.55 14.25 -11.74
N GLN A 11 17.26 14.30 -11.36
CA GLN A 11 16.15 13.58 -12.00
C GLN A 11 16.17 12.04 -11.82
N GLU A 12 17.05 11.52 -10.96
CA GLU A 12 17.06 10.11 -10.59
C GLU A 12 16.38 9.88 -9.24
N ALA A 13 15.53 8.86 -9.17
CA ALA A 13 14.98 8.38 -7.91
C ALA A 13 15.96 7.41 -7.23
N ARG A 14 16.24 7.65 -5.95
CA ARG A 14 17.14 6.83 -5.13
C ARG A 14 16.38 6.34 -3.90
N ALA A 15 16.23 5.02 -3.81
CA ALA A 15 15.61 4.38 -2.66
C ALA A 15 16.54 4.46 -1.44
N ILE A 16 15.96 4.72 -0.27
CA ILE A 16 16.65 4.71 1.03
C ILE A 16 15.84 3.88 2.04
N ASP A 17 16.35 3.77 3.27
CA ASP A 17 15.66 3.17 4.42
C ASP A 17 15.25 1.70 4.19
N PHE A 18 16.27 0.87 3.96
CA PHE A 18 16.15 -0.59 3.80
C PHE A 18 16.18 -1.35 5.14
N GLY A 19 15.97 -0.68 6.27
CA GLY A 19 16.08 -1.29 7.61
C GLY A 19 15.08 -2.42 7.87
N ALA A 20 13.96 -2.41 7.14
CA ALA A 20 12.91 -3.43 7.20
C ALA A 20 12.89 -4.37 5.97
N CYS A 21 13.99 -4.47 5.21
CA CYS A 21 14.05 -5.36 4.06
C CYS A 21 14.03 -6.84 4.47
N GLY A 22 13.46 -7.70 3.62
CA GLY A 22 13.40 -9.13 3.85
C GLY A 22 12.95 -9.90 2.60
N PHE A 23 12.75 -11.20 2.75
CA PHE A 23 12.20 -12.04 1.68
C PHE A 23 10.67 -12.01 1.72
N GLY A 24 10.05 -11.92 0.55
CA GLY A 24 8.60 -11.89 0.42
C GLY A 24 8.14 -11.89 -1.03
N TYR A 25 6.83 -11.78 -1.22
CA TYR A 25 6.25 -11.59 -2.56
C TYR A 25 6.46 -10.15 -3.02
N TYR A 26 6.98 -9.93 -4.23
CA TYR A 26 7.15 -8.56 -4.75
C TYR A 26 5.82 -7.78 -4.84
N LEU A 27 4.69 -8.46 -5.01
CA LEU A 27 3.36 -7.84 -4.97
C LEU A 27 2.99 -7.30 -3.59
N PHE A 28 3.60 -7.81 -2.51
CA PHE A 28 3.47 -7.23 -1.18
C PHE A 28 4.04 -5.82 -1.16
N ASP A 29 5.26 -5.63 -1.68
CA ASP A 29 5.89 -4.31 -1.76
C ASP A 29 5.07 -3.34 -2.58
N LEU A 30 4.50 -3.79 -3.70
CA LEU A 30 3.58 -2.99 -4.52
C LEU A 30 2.28 -2.67 -3.79
N GLY A 31 1.62 -3.65 -3.17
CA GLY A 31 0.40 -3.45 -2.39
C GLY A 31 0.59 -2.44 -1.26
N TRP A 32 1.70 -2.55 -0.54
CA TRP A 32 2.09 -1.59 0.50
C TRP A 32 2.36 -0.20 -0.07
N THR A 33 3.11 -0.11 -1.19
CA THR A 33 3.37 1.18 -1.87
C THR A 33 2.06 1.87 -2.26
N LEU A 34 1.12 1.13 -2.87
CA LEU A 34 -0.16 1.64 -3.32
C LEU A 34 -1.04 2.16 -2.17
N SER A 35 -0.81 1.71 -0.93
CA SER A 35 -1.50 2.26 0.24
C SER A 35 -1.10 3.67 0.61
N TYR A 36 -0.04 4.22 0.01
CA TYR A 36 0.39 5.62 0.15
C TYR A 36 0.19 6.43 -1.13
N ILE A 37 -0.29 5.80 -2.20
CA ILE A 37 -0.53 6.46 -3.48
C ILE A 37 -2.02 6.71 -3.62
N HIS A 38 -2.37 7.96 -3.92
CA HIS A 38 -3.75 8.33 -4.22
C HIS A 38 -4.26 7.52 -5.43
N PRO A 39 -5.50 6.97 -5.40
CA PRO A 39 -6.06 6.14 -6.47
C PRO A 39 -5.84 6.68 -7.89
N ALA A 40 -6.00 7.99 -8.07
CA ALA A 40 -5.80 8.67 -9.36
C ALA A 40 -4.39 8.51 -9.99
N PHE A 41 -3.37 8.10 -9.23
CA PHE A 41 -2.00 7.92 -9.73
C PHE A 41 -1.57 6.45 -9.79
N ARG A 42 -2.40 5.52 -9.32
CA ARG A 42 -2.02 4.09 -9.22
C ARG A 42 -1.87 3.44 -10.58
N ASP A 43 -2.73 3.79 -11.53
CA ASP A 43 -2.65 3.29 -12.92
C ASP A 43 -1.31 3.66 -13.56
N GLN A 44 -0.93 4.94 -13.48
CA GLN A 44 0.33 5.43 -14.06
C GLN A 44 1.57 4.78 -13.40
N LEU A 45 1.50 4.55 -12.09
CA LEU A 45 2.56 3.84 -11.37
C LEU A 45 2.70 2.40 -11.87
N LEU A 46 1.59 1.68 -12.00
CA LEU A 46 1.60 0.29 -12.47
C LEU A 46 2.01 0.20 -13.94
N GLU A 47 1.57 1.12 -14.79
CA GLU A 47 2.01 1.21 -16.19
C GLU A 47 3.54 1.35 -16.25
N SER A 48 4.11 2.26 -15.46
CA SER A 48 5.56 2.46 -15.39
C SER A 48 6.29 1.21 -14.86
N TYR A 49 5.73 0.54 -13.85
CA TYR A 49 6.29 -0.71 -13.31
C TYR A 49 6.32 -1.82 -14.36
N THR A 50 5.24 -1.96 -15.15
CA THR A 50 5.13 -3.00 -16.18
C THR A 50 6.10 -2.85 -17.36
N GLN A 51 6.75 -1.71 -17.49
CA GLN A 51 7.84 -1.54 -18.46
C GLN A 51 9.11 -2.30 -18.06
N GLN A 52 9.25 -2.69 -16.79
CA GLN A 52 10.42 -3.40 -16.26
C GLN A 52 10.09 -4.82 -15.78
N PHE A 53 8.88 -5.04 -15.25
CA PHE A 53 8.48 -6.33 -14.67
C PHE A 53 7.03 -6.68 -15.02
N ASP A 54 6.79 -7.93 -15.41
CA ASP A 54 5.43 -8.39 -15.71
C ASP A 54 4.55 -8.48 -14.45
N LEU A 55 3.27 -8.13 -14.62
CA LEU A 55 2.23 -8.36 -13.62
C LEU A 55 1.42 -9.63 -13.99
N PRO A 56 0.99 -10.43 -13.01
CA PRO A 56 0.20 -11.62 -13.28
C PRO A 56 -1.20 -11.25 -13.81
N HIS A 57 -1.86 -12.16 -14.52
CA HIS A 57 -3.17 -11.91 -15.13
C HIS A 57 -4.23 -11.36 -14.14
N ASN A 58 -4.21 -11.80 -12.88
CA ASN A 58 -5.12 -11.34 -11.83
C ASN A 58 -4.46 -10.38 -10.84
N TYR A 59 -3.56 -9.51 -11.31
CA TYR A 59 -2.77 -8.63 -10.43
C TYR A 59 -3.63 -7.70 -9.58
N VAL A 60 -4.76 -7.18 -10.09
CA VAL A 60 -5.63 -6.25 -9.34
C VAL A 60 -6.09 -6.90 -8.03
N GLN A 61 -6.72 -8.07 -8.13
CA GLN A 61 -7.17 -8.83 -6.98
C GLN A 61 -6.03 -9.19 -6.01
N ARG A 62 -4.85 -9.55 -6.54
CA ARG A 62 -3.68 -9.86 -5.70
C ARG A 62 -3.14 -8.63 -4.98
N LEU A 63 -3.02 -7.51 -5.68
CA LEU A 63 -2.54 -6.25 -5.11
C LEU A 63 -3.50 -5.72 -4.05
N GLU A 64 -4.80 -5.85 -4.23
CA GLU A 64 -5.80 -5.53 -3.20
C GLU A 64 -5.65 -6.41 -1.96
N GLY A 65 -5.45 -7.72 -2.16
CA GLY A 65 -5.16 -8.63 -1.05
C GLY A 65 -3.87 -8.26 -0.30
N PHE A 66 -2.80 -7.94 -1.04
CA PHE A 66 -1.53 -7.52 -0.46
C PHE A 66 -1.59 -6.13 0.17
N PHE A 67 -2.39 -5.20 -0.35
CA PHE A 67 -2.67 -3.91 0.26
C PHE A 67 -3.28 -4.13 1.65
N VAL A 68 -4.32 -4.96 1.75
CA VAL A 68 -4.97 -5.27 3.03
C VAL A 68 -4.00 -5.96 3.97
N ALA A 69 -3.23 -6.94 3.49
CA ALA A 69 -2.23 -7.64 4.29
C ALA A 69 -1.16 -6.68 4.83
N ALA A 70 -0.62 -5.81 3.99
CA ALA A 70 0.41 -4.84 4.38
C ALA A 70 -0.11 -3.84 5.42
N GLN A 71 -1.36 -3.38 5.29
CA GLN A 71 -2.00 -2.53 6.30
C GLN A 71 -2.11 -3.24 7.65
N LEU A 72 -2.59 -4.49 7.66
CA LEU A 72 -2.71 -5.28 8.89
C LEU A 72 -1.35 -5.58 9.53
N GLU A 73 -0.33 -5.91 8.74
CA GLU A 73 1.04 -6.13 9.22
C GLU A 73 1.64 -4.85 9.82
N THR A 74 1.44 -3.71 9.16
CA THR A 74 1.88 -2.41 9.65
C THR A 74 1.18 -2.07 10.98
N MET A 75 -0.12 -2.33 11.11
CA MET A 75 -0.85 -2.14 12.36
C MET A 75 -0.34 -3.05 13.49
N ASN A 76 0.04 -4.29 13.18
CA ASN A 76 0.62 -5.20 14.16
C ASN A 76 1.91 -4.63 14.75
N PHE A 77 2.75 -4.01 13.92
CA PHE A 77 3.92 -3.26 14.41
C PHE A 77 3.49 -2.07 15.29
N TRP A 78 2.47 -1.32 14.87
CA TRP A 78 1.99 -0.15 15.60
C TRP A 78 1.37 -0.44 16.97
N LEU A 79 0.84 -1.63 17.21
CA LEU A 79 0.29 -2.02 18.52
C LEU A 79 1.34 -1.89 19.65
N GLY A 80 2.62 -1.97 19.34
CA GLY A 80 3.71 -1.79 20.30
C GLY A 80 4.10 -0.33 20.56
N LEU A 81 3.54 0.64 19.82
CA LEU A 81 3.90 2.05 19.96
C LEU A 81 3.15 2.71 21.14
N PRO A 82 3.77 3.71 21.81
CA PRO A 82 3.04 4.59 22.71
C PRO A 82 1.82 5.20 22.01
N GLU A 83 0.75 5.42 22.78
CA GLU A 83 -0.48 6.06 22.29
C GLU A 83 -1.23 5.32 21.16
N ALA A 84 -0.80 4.12 20.75
CA ALA A 84 -1.48 3.35 19.71
C ALA A 84 -2.98 3.16 19.99
N ASN A 85 -3.34 2.96 21.26
CA ASN A 85 -4.73 2.83 21.69
C ASN A 85 -5.59 4.09 21.43
N GLU A 86 -4.99 5.26 21.25
CA GLU A 86 -5.70 6.53 21.02
C GLU A 86 -6.05 6.72 19.53
N TRP A 87 -5.13 6.42 18.62
CA TRP A 87 -5.28 6.72 17.20
C TRP A 87 -5.54 5.49 16.33
N LEU A 88 -5.03 4.31 16.70
CA LEU A 88 -5.12 3.08 15.89
C LEU A 88 -6.58 2.62 15.69
N PRO A 89 -7.48 2.66 16.70
CA PRO A 89 -8.87 2.30 16.47
C PRO A 89 -9.57 3.17 15.42
N CYS A 90 -9.26 4.48 15.40
CA CYS A 90 -9.79 5.40 14.39
C CYS A 90 -9.23 5.07 13.00
N HIS A 91 -7.93 4.82 12.90
CA HIS A 91 -7.26 4.45 11.65
C HIS A 91 -7.86 3.15 11.06
N ILE A 92 -7.96 2.09 11.87
CA ILE A 92 -8.57 0.82 11.46
C ILE A 92 -10.03 1.03 11.04
N SER A 93 -10.80 1.82 11.79
CA SER A 93 -12.22 2.08 11.46
C SER A 93 -12.40 2.77 10.11
N LYS A 94 -11.47 3.66 9.70
CA LYS A 94 -11.50 4.29 8.38
C LYS A 94 -11.26 3.28 7.26
N LEU A 95 -10.21 2.47 7.37
CA LEU A 95 -9.89 1.43 6.38
C LEU A 95 -10.97 0.35 6.31
N ALA A 96 -11.50 -0.05 7.47
CA ALA A 96 -12.60 -1.01 7.60
C ALA A 96 -13.82 -0.59 6.77
N ARG A 97 -14.19 0.70 6.81
CA ARG A 97 -15.37 1.23 6.10
C ARG A 97 -15.18 1.40 4.60
N ARG A 98 -13.95 1.28 4.10
CA ARG A 98 -13.57 1.67 2.74
C ARG A 98 -12.94 0.50 2.00
N GLU A 99 -11.63 0.36 2.09
CA GLU A 99 -10.85 -0.65 1.35
C GLU A 99 -11.18 -2.06 1.84
N PHE A 100 -11.22 -2.30 3.16
CA PHE A 100 -11.41 -3.65 3.68
C PHE A 100 -12.84 -4.16 3.46
N LYS A 101 -13.85 -3.29 3.56
CA LYS A 101 -15.23 -3.65 3.25
C LYS A 101 -15.36 -4.09 1.78
N ARG A 102 -14.77 -3.33 0.85
CA ARG A 102 -14.77 -3.67 -0.58
C ARG A 102 -14.06 -4.99 -0.82
N TYR A 103 -12.87 -5.17 -0.23
CA TYR A 103 -12.12 -6.43 -0.31
C TYR A 103 -12.95 -7.64 0.15
N VAL A 104 -13.58 -7.57 1.33
CA VAL A 104 -14.42 -8.65 1.86
C VAL A 104 -15.64 -8.92 0.98
N ASN A 105 -16.22 -7.88 0.40
CA ASN A 105 -17.34 -7.99 -0.54
C ASN A 105 -16.92 -8.46 -1.95
N LYS A 106 -15.62 -8.65 -2.20
CA LYS A 106 -15.04 -8.94 -3.53
C LYS A 106 -15.35 -7.84 -4.55
N GLU A 107 -15.42 -6.60 -4.07
CA GLU A 107 -15.53 -5.40 -4.88
C GLU A 107 -14.13 -4.81 -5.10
N GLU A 108 -13.82 -4.45 -6.33
CA GLU A 108 -12.56 -3.77 -6.64
C GLU A 108 -12.54 -2.36 -6.01
N PHE A 109 -11.37 -1.99 -5.51
CA PHE A 109 -11.06 -0.69 -4.90
C PHE A 109 -9.69 -0.15 -5.30
N LEU A 110 -8.87 -0.92 -6.02
CA LEU A 110 -7.49 -0.53 -6.31
C LEU A 110 -7.40 0.83 -6.99
N PHE A 111 -8.30 1.15 -7.91
CA PHE A 111 -8.27 2.39 -8.70
C PHE A 111 -9.39 3.37 -8.35
N SER A 112 -10.12 3.13 -7.25
CA SER A 112 -11.26 3.97 -6.88
C SER A 112 -11.28 4.28 -5.39
N GLY A 113 -12.21 5.15 -4.99
CA GLY A 113 -12.35 5.59 -3.61
C GLY A 113 -11.48 6.79 -3.27
N THR A 114 -11.51 7.13 -2.00
CA THR A 114 -10.77 8.25 -1.40
C THR A 114 -9.71 7.62 -0.49
N PRO A 115 -8.49 8.17 -0.34
CA PRO A 115 -7.51 7.66 0.65
C PRO A 115 -7.82 8.05 2.09
N TYR A 116 -7.35 7.30 3.10
CA TYR A 116 -7.80 7.51 4.50
C TYR A 116 -7.38 8.85 5.12
N TRP A 117 -6.39 9.50 4.50
CA TRP A 117 -5.84 10.79 4.90
C TRP A 117 -6.62 12.00 4.35
N GLU A 118 -7.57 11.77 3.46
CA GLU A 118 -8.58 12.74 3.00
C GLU A 118 -9.89 12.56 3.78
#